data_AF-A0A847LM24-F1
#
_entry.id   AF-A0A847LM24-F1
#
_cell.length_a   1.000
_cell.length_b   1.000
_cell.length_c   1.000
_cell.angle_alpha   90.00
_cell.angle_beta   90.00
_cell.angle_gamma   90.00
#
_symmetry.space_group_name_H-M   'P 1'
#
loop_
_entity.id
_entity.type
_entity.pdbx_description
1 polymer ?
#
loop_
_entity_poly.entity_id
_entity_poly.type
_entity_poly.pdbx_seq_one_letter_code
_entity_poly.pdbx_strand_id
1 'polypeptide(L)' 'MVLPDTPLYHSKTDAEFRIRMIHHIRSTFKDLLGPNDLKLLDLPNGLDQLQARVQQMLFDTSRGEIDLRRPEVRQLAA' A
#
# COMPACT_ATOMS: atom_id res chain seq x y z
N MET A 1 3.94 -12.16 -19.03
CA MET A 1 3.42 -10.98 -18.30
C MET A 1 4.30 -9.81 -18.67
N VAL A 2 3.77 -8.82 -19.41
CA VAL A 2 4.54 -7.63 -19.83
C VAL A 2 4.42 -6.61 -18.71
N LEU A 3 5.55 -6.26 -18.09
CA LEU A 3 5.59 -5.20 -17.08
C LEU A 3 5.60 -3.84 -17.78
N PRO A 4 4.90 -2.83 -17.26
CA PRO A 4 4.92 -1.49 -17.84
C PRO A 4 6.34 -0.92 -17.84
N ASP A 5 6.75 -0.29 -18.94
CA ASP A 5 8.02 0.44 -19.07
C ASP A 5 7.95 1.73 -18.25
N THR A 6 8.10 1.59 -16.94
CA THR A 6 8.14 2.71 -16.00
C THR A 6 9.35 2.57 -15.08
N PRO A 7 9.92 3.69 -14.60
CA PRO A 7 11.11 3.67 -13.74
C PRO A 7 10.95 2.88 -12.45
N LEU A 8 9.70 2.56 -12.05
CA LEU A 8 9.38 1.72 -10.90
C LEU A 8 9.79 0.26 -11.13
N TYR A 9 9.59 -0.28 -12.34
CA TYR A 9 9.86 -1.68 -12.66
C TYR A 9 11.28 -1.92 -13.20
N HIS A 10 12.11 -0.88 -13.28
CA HIS A 10 13.52 -0.94 -13.69
C HIS A 10 14.51 -1.12 -12.54
N SER A 11 14.04 -1.25 -11.30
CA SER A 11 14.88 -1.47 -10.13
C SER A 11 15.59 -2.81 -10.18
N LYS A 12 16.91 -2.79 -9.93
CA LYS A 12 17.76 -4.00 -9.96
C LYS A 12 17.73 -4.77 -8.64
N THR A 13 17.24 -4.15 -7.56
CA THR A 13 17.20 -4.72 -6.21
C THR A 13 15.88 -4.42 -5.51
N ASP A 14 15.48 -5.27 -4.56
CA ASP A 14 14.26 -5.11 -3.76
C ASP A 14 14.27 -3.80 -2.94
N ALA A 15 15.43 -3.42 -2.40
CA ALA A 15 15.59 -2.16 -1.67
C ALA A 15 15.34 -0.94 -2.56
N GLU A 16 15.88 -0.96 -3.79
CA GLU A 16 15.69 0.14 -4.75
C GLU A 16 14.23 0.22 -5.23
N PHE A 17 13.59 -0.94 -5.44
CA PHE A 17 12.16 -1.01 -5.74
C PHE A 17 11.31 -0.39 -4.63
N ARG A 18 11.56 -0.78 -3.37
CA ARG A 18 10.84 -0.23 -2.20
C ARG A 18 10.97 1.27 -2.11
N ILE A 19 12.17 1.82 -2.26
CA ILE A 19 12.41 3.27 -2.20
C ILE A 19 11.64 3.99 -3.33
N ARG A 20 11.70 3.47 -4.56
CA ARG A 20 10.96 4.03 -5.70
C ARG A 20 9.45 3.94 -5.50
N MET A 21 8.96 2.83 -4.92
CA MET A 21 7.55 2.64 -4.61
C MET A 21 7.07 3.62 -3.54
N ILE A 22 7.84 3.80 -2.46
CA ILE A 22 7.56 4.80 -1.43
C ILE A 22 7.49 6.21 -2.05
N HIS A 23 8.46 6.56 -2.89
CA HIS A 23 8.47 7.85 -3.57
C HIS A 23 7.24 8.03 -4.47
N HIS A 24 6.93 7.02 -5.29
CA HIS A 24 5.77 7.05 -6.18
C HIS A 24 4.45 7.18 -5.40
N ILE A 25 4.32 6.49 -4.28
CA ILE A 25 3.12 6.58 -3.44
C ILE A 25 2.98 7.99 -2.87
N ARG A 26 4.08 8.56 -2.36
CA ARG A 26 4.12 9.92 -1.83
C ARG A 26 3.80 10.97 -2.89
N SER A 27 4.25 10.81 -4.12
CA SER A 27 3.98 11.80 -5.18
C SER A 27 2.55 11.70 -5.72
N THR A 28 2.08 10.48 -5.94
CA THR A 28 0.85 10.22 -6.71
C THR A 28 -0.39 10.21 -5.84
N PHE A 29 -0.28 9.76 -4.58
CA PHE A 29 -1.42 9.55 -3.69
C PHE A 29 -1.44 10.50 -2.48
N LYS A 30 -0.62 11.55 -2.45
CA LYS A 30 -0.59 12.52 -1.34
C LYS A 30 -1.93 13.19 -1.03
N ASP A 31 -2.80 13.33 -2.04
CA ASP A 31 -4.08 14.01 -1.88
C ASP A 31 -5.14 13.05 -1.30
N LEU A 32 -4.94 11.74 -1.47
CA LEU A 32 -5.81 10.68 -0.97
C LEU A 32 -5.34 10.14 0.39
N LEU A 33 -4.02 10.07 0.60
CA LEU A 33 -3.38 9.63 1.83
C LEU A 33 -3.09 10.83 2.72
N GLY A 34 -3.61 10.81 3.95
CA GLY A 34 -3.38 11.91 4.88
C GLY A 34 -1.90 12.02 5.30
N PRO A 35 -1.49 13.16 5.89
CA PRO A 35 -0.11 13.34 6.37
C PRO A 35 0.34 12.26 7.37
N ASN A 36 -0.60 11.67 8.11
CA ASN A 36 -0.31 10.59 9.06
C ASN A 36 -0.07 9.24 8.36
N ASP A 37 -0.77 8.96 7.26
CA ASP A 37 -0.58 7.73 6.48
C ASP A 37 0.76 7.78 5.72
N LEU A 38 1.14 8.96 5.21
CA LEU A 38 2.43 9.16 4.54
C LEU A 38 3.64 9.05 5.48
N LYS A 39 3.46 9.25 6.80
CA LYS A 39 4.50 9.02 7.82
C LYS A 39 4.75 7.54 8.08
N LEU A 40 3.77 6.68 7.82
CA LEU A 40 3.94 5.23 7.94
C LEU A 40 5.03 4.74 6.99
N LEU A 41 5.16 5.37 5.81
CA LEU A 41 6.17 5.03 4.81
C LEU A 41 7.62 5.28 5.24
N ASP A 42 7.87 6.02 6.32
CA ASP A 42 9.22 6.20 6.87
C ASP A 42 9.65 5.02 7.77
N LEU A 43 8.72 4.11 8.10
CA LEU A 43 9.00 2.93 8.92
C LEU A 43 9.58 1.78 8.09
N PRO A 44 10.37 0.87 8.69
CA PRO A 44 10.92 -0.29 7.99
C PRO A 44 9.87 -1.21 7.33
N ASN A 45 8.68 -1.29 7.91
CA ASN A 45 7.51 -2.01 7.40
C ASN A 45 6.40 -1.07 6.90
N GLY A 46 6.77 0.15 6.48
CA GLY A 46 5.82 1.20 6.16
C GLY A 46 4.87 0.88 5.01
N LEU A 47 5.34 0.13 4.01
CA LEU A 47 4.52 -0.32 2.89
C LEU A 47 3.43 -1.30 3.33
N ASP A 48 3.75 -2.25 4.21
CA ASP A 48 2.78 -3.20 4.77
C ASP A 48 1.73 -2.49 5.62
N GLN A 49 2.15 -1.53 6.45
CA GLN A 49 1.23 -0.75 7.28
C GLN A 49 0.30 0.13 6.44
N LEU A 50 0.84 0.79 5.42
CA LEU A 50 0.03 1.59 4.52
C LEU A 50 -0.95 0.71 3.74
N GLN A 51 -0.53 -0.47 3.29
CA GLN A 51 -1.41 -1.43 2.63
C GLN A 51 -2.58 -1.83 3.54
N ALA A 52 -2.31 -2.18 4.81
CA ALA A 52 -3.35 -2.52 5.77
C ALA A 52 -4.33 -1.35 5.99
N ARG A 53 -3.81 -0.12 6.06
CA ARG A 53 -4.62 1.09 6.20
C ARG A 53 -5.55 1.32 5.00
N VAL A 54 -5.02 1.20 3.78
CA VAL A 54 -5.81 1.34 2.55
C VAL A 54 -6.88 0.24 2.48
N GLN A 55 -6.55 -1.00 2.84
CA GLN A 55 -7.52 -2.09 2.92
C GLN A 55 -8.66 -1.79 3.90
N GLN A 56 -8.33 -1.23 5.07
CA GLN A 56 -9.33 -0.80 6.05
C GLN A 56 -10.21 0.33 5.49
N MET A 57 -9.63 1.35 4.86
CA MET A 57 -10.39 2.45 4.25
C MET A 57 -11.37 1.95 3.19
N LEU A 58 -10.96 0.98 2.36
CA LEU A 58 -11.82 0.37 1.35
C LEU A 58 -12.96 -0.44 1.99
N PHE A 59 -12.67 -1.18 3.07
CA PHE A 59 -13.68 -1.90 3.83
C PHE A 59 -14.72 -0.96 4.45
N ASP A 60 -14.27 0.11 5.09
CA ASP A 60 -15.13 1.12 5.73
C ASP A 60 -15.99 1.84 4.69
N THR A 61 -15.40 2.23 3.55
CA THR A 61 -16.10 2.92 2.46
C THR A 61 -17.15 2.03 1.80
N SER A 62 -16.85 0.75 1.64
CA SER A 62 -17.77 -0.23 1.06
C SER A 62 -18.80 -0.77 2.05
N ARG A 63 -18.84 -0.26 3.30
CA ARG A 63 -19.70 -0.78 4.39
C ARG A 63 -19.56 -2.30 4.59
N GLY A 64 -18.37 -2.84 4.32
CA GLY A 64 -18.06 -4.26 4.44
C GLY A 64 -18.37 -5.12 3.20
N GLU A 65 -18.82 -4.53 2.09
CA GLU A 65 -19.02 -5.29 0.83
C GLU A 65 -17.69 -5.69 0.17
N ILE A 66 -16.65 -4.87 0.34
CA ILE A 66 -15.32 -5.12 -0.21
C ILE A 66 -14.37 -5.37 0.96
N ASP A 67 -14.23 -6.63 1.32
CA ASP A 67 -13.15 -7.06 2.21
C ASP A 67 -11.93 -7.42 1.34
N LEU A 68 -10.80 -6.76 1.53
CA LEU A 68 -9.53 -7.11 0.86
C LEU A 68 -8.47 -7.57 1.85
N ARG A 69 -8.87 -7.83 3.10
CA ARG A 69 -8.00 -8.39 4.13
C ARG A 69 -7.63 -9.80 3.71
N ARG A 70 -6.42 -10.23 4.06
CA ARG A 70 -5.95 -11.60 3.77
C ARG A 70 -6.96 -12.60 4.35
N PRO A 71 -7.26 -13.71 3.65
CA PRO A 71 -8.25 -14.70 4.09
C PRO A 71 -7.95 -15.27 5.48
N GLU A 72 -6.67 -15.29 5.86
CA GLU A 72 -6.17 -15.69 7.19
C GLU A 72 -6.71 -14.80 8.33
N VAL A 73 -6.90 -13.49 8.06
CA VAL A 73 -7.42 -12.52 9.04
C VAL A 73 -8.95 -12.56 9.08
N ARG A 74 -9.60 -12.89 7.96
CA ARG A 74 -11.07 -13.03 7.90
C ARG A 74 -11.60 -14.15 8.79
N GLN A 75 -10.84 -15.24 8.97
CA GLN A 75 -11.26 -16.37 9.82
C GLN A 75 -11.23 -16.08 11.33
N LEU A 76 -10.51 -15.06 11.78
CA LEU A 76 -10.44 -14.69 13.19
C LEU A 76 -11.61 -13.79 13.65
N ALA A 77 -12.45 -13.33 12.72
CA ALA A 77 -13.58 -12.45 12.99
C ALA A 77 -14.95 -13.10 12.73
N ALA A 78 -14.99 -14.43 12.54
CA ALA A 78 -16.19 -15.24 12.33
C ALA A 78 -16.60 -15.99 13.60
#